data_AF-Q7XZ72-F1
#
_entry.id   AF-Q7XZ72-F1
#
_cell.length_a   1.000
_cell.length_b   1.000
_cell.length_c   1.000
_cell.angle_alpha   90.00
_cell.angle_beta   90.00
_cell.angle_gamma   90.00
#
_symmetry.space_group_name_H-M   'P 1'
#
loop_
_entity.id
_entity.type
_entity.pdbx_description
1 polymer ?
#
loop_
_entity_poly.entity_id
_entity_poly.type
_entity_poly.pdbx_seq_one_letter_code
_entity_poly.pdbx_strand_id
1 'polypeptide(L)'
;TRPEGKPLVIATMFETYDADAYPVRVYENANMLYGTNPFLKSMLNNVAKGKQEFPVHLGSIIDASKGYCSYVGSLTTPPCTEGVTFMMAQKVQMMNPKQAREYLRTAGACVDGNARPIQELNGRQVTCYIK
;
A
#
# COMPACT_ATOMS: atom_id res chain seq x y z
N THR A 1 -18.92 14.62 9.84
CA THR A 1 -18.87 14.99 8.41
C THR A 1 -17.69 15.91 8.20
N ARG A 2 -16.85 15.68 7.18
CA ARG A 2 -15.67 16.52 6.94
C ARG A 2 -16.13 17.87 6.37
N PRO A 3 -15.68 19.04 6.89
CA PRO A 3 -16.24 20.33 6.49
C PRO A 3 -16.00 20.76 5.03
N GLU A 4 -15.06 20.13 4.30
CA GLU A 4 -14.56 20.72 3.02
C GLU A 4 -14.67 19.84 1.77
N GLY A 5 -15.31 18.66 1.79
CA GLY A 5 -15.44 17.82 0.58
C GLY A 5 -14.13 17.32 -0.07
N LYS A 6 -12.97 17.69 0.49
CA LYS A 6 -11.64 17.30 0.02
C LYS A 6 -11.34 15.82 0.31
N PRO A 7 -10.67 15.10 -0.61
CA PRO A 7 -10.42 13.68 -0.47
C PRO A 7 -9.46 13.36 0.68
N LEU A 8 -9.62 12.14 1.21
CA LEU A 8 -8.73 11.52 2.19
C LEU A 8 -8.15 10.26 1.55
N VAL A 9 -6.83 10.14 1.55
CA VAL A 9 -6.13 8.94 1.11
C VAL A 9 -5.59 8.22 2.34
N ILE A 10 -6.01 6.97 2.50
CA ILE A 10 -5.46 6.05 3.49
C ILE A 10 -4.46 5.16 2.75
N ALA A 11 -3.22 5.13 3.23
CA ALA A 11 -2.14 4.38 2.61
C ALA A 11 -1.47 3.44 3.61
N THR A 12 -1.01 2.30 3.12
CA THR A 12 -0.21 1.31 3.85
C THR A 12 0.96 0.89 2.99
N MET A 13 2.06 0.53 3.63
CA MET A 13 3.26 0.05 2.96
C MET A 13 3.30 -1.47 2.98
N PHE A 14 3.83 -2.06 1.92
CA PHE A 14 4.07 -3.49 1.84
C PHE A 14 5.57 -3.77 1.64
N GLU A 15 6.08 -4.80 2.31
CA GLU A 15 7.41 -5.35 2.07
C GLU A 15 7.33 -6.82 1.67
N THR A 16 8.33 -7.26 0.92
CA THR A 16 8.48 -8.66 0.51
C THR A 16 9.92 -9.08 0.73
N TYR A 17 10.14 -10.38 0.94
CA TYR A 17 11.49 -10.92 1.14
C TYR A 17 12.14 -11.23 -0.22
N ASP A 18 13.47 -11.16 -0.25
CA ASP A 18 14.25 -11.60 -1.40
C ASP A 18 14.26 -13.14 -1.45
N ALA A 19 13.67 -13.70 -2.50
CA ALA A 19 13.60 -15.14 -2.71
C ALA A 19 14.94 -15.73 -3.20
N ASP A 20 15.83 -14.92 -3.78
CA ASP A 20 17.11 -15.34 -4.33
C ASP A 20 18.23 -15.27 -3.28
N ALA A 21 18.11 -14.37 -2.30
CA ALA A 21 19.03 -14.27 -1.16
C ALA A 21 18.97 -15.48 -0.20
N TYR A 22 17.91 -16.28 -0.24
CA TYR A 22 17.74 -17.49 0.57
C TYR A 22 17.39 -18.68 -0.33
N PRO A 23 18.35 -19.55 -0.70
CA PRO A 23 18.09 -20.66 -1.61
C PRO A 23 17.04 -21.59 -1.02
N VAL A 24 15.90 -21.65 -1.72
CA VAL A 24 14.64 -22.36 -1.46
C VAL A 24 14.81 -23.84 -1.06
N ARG A 25 15.97 -24.45 -1.31
CA ARG A 25 16.25 -25.86 -1.01
C ARG A 25 16.25 -26.22 0.48
N VAL A 26 16.33 -25.25 1.39
CA VAL A 26 16.38 -25.51 2.85
C VAL A 26 14.98 -25.61 3.49
N TYR A 27 13.91 -25.22 2.79
CA TYR A 27 12.56 -25.13 3.36
C TYR A 27 11.46 -25.68 2.45
N GLU A 28 11.73 -26.75 1.70
CA GLU A 28 10.70 -27.48 0.94
C GLU A 28 9.63 -28.18 1.83
N ASN A 29 9.65 -27.93 3.14
CA ASN A 29 8.67 -28.43 4.09
C ASN A 29 7.74 -27.31 4.55
N ALA A 30 6.62 -27.18 3.82
CA ALA A 30 5.30 -26.80 4.32
C ALA A 30 5.09 -25.46 5.07
N ASN A 31 6.03 -24.51 5.14
CA ASN A 31 5.80 -23.19 5.75
C ASN A 31 6.19 -21.97 4.90
N MET A 32 6.92 -22.12 3.77
CA MET A 32 7.25 -20.99 2.87
C MET A 32 6.07 -20.50 1.99
N LEU A 33 4.95 -21.23 2.03
CA LEU A 33 3.63 -20.79 1.55
C LEU A 33 2.90 -19.83 2.52
N TYR A 34 3.41 -19.63 3.75
CA TYR A 34 2.72 -18.87 4.79
C TYR A 34 3.07 -17.38 4.71
N GLY A 35 2.05 -16.54 4.89
CA GLY A 35 2.17 -15.07 4.77
C GLY A 35 1.52 -14.47 3.53
N THR A 36 0.54 -15.15 2.92
CA THR A 36 -0.37 -14.48 1.97
C THR A 36 -1.07 -13.34 2.69
N ASN A 37 -0.85 -12.11 2.25
CA ASN A 37 -1.58 -10.98 2.78
C ASN A 37 -3.05 -11.08 2.33
N PRO A 38 -4.01 -11.28 3.26
CA PRO A 38 -5.40 -11.55 2.90
C PRO A 38 -6.07 -10.33 2.26
N PHE A 39 -5.69 -9.13 2.70
CA PHE A 39 -6.18 -7.88 2.11
C PHE A 39 -5.72 -7.76 0.65
N LEU A 40 -4.41 -7.90 0.39
CA LEU A 40 -3.86 -7.80 -0.96
C LEU A 40 -4.44 -8.88 -1.90
N LYS A 41 -4.62 -10.12 -1.42
CA LYS A 41 -5.27 -11.18 -2.19
C LYS A 41 -6.72 -10.81 -2.54
N SER A 42 -7.49 -10.31 -1.58
CA SER A 42 -8.88 -9.88 -1.82
C SER A 42 -8.94 -8.72 -2.83
N MET A 43 -8.04 -7.75 -2.69
CA MET A 43 -7.93 -6.60 -3.59
C MET A 43 -7.63 -7.05 -5.03
N LEU A 44 -6.56 -7.83 -5.24
CA LEU A 44 -6.16 -8.32 -6.56
C LEU A 44 -7.27 -9.15 -7.23
N ASN A 45 -7.97 -9.99 -6.46
CA ASN A 45 -9.10 -10.77 -6.97
C ASN A 45 -10.29 -9.90 -7.43
N ASN A 46 -10.59 -8.80 -6.74
CA ASN A 46 -11.67 -7.90 -7.17
C ASN A 46 -11.25 -7.10 -8.40
N VAL A 47 -10.00 -6.62 -8.46
CA VAL A 47 -9.45 -5.92 -9.63
C VAL A 47 -9.43 -6.84 -10.86
N ALA A 48 -9.01 -8.09 -10.72
CA ALA A 48 -9.01 -9.08 -11.81
C ALA A 48 -10.42 -9.39 -12.35
N LYS A 49 -11.46 -9.14 -11.56
CA LYS A 49 -12.88 -9.24 -11.97
C LYS A 49 -13.42 -7.94 -12.59
N GLY A 50 -12.56 -6.94 -12.84
CA GLY A 50 -12.94 -5.64 -13.40
C GLY A 50 -13.68 -4.72 -12.43
N LYS A 51 -13.68 -5.02 -11.12
CA LYS A 51 -14.35 -4.16 -10.13
C LYS A 51 -13.49 -2.93 -9.83
N GLN A 52 -14.10 -1.77 -9.93
CA GLN A 52 -13.50 -0.49 -9.53
C GLN A 52 -13.75 -0.18 -8.05
N GLU A 53 -14.85 -0.68 -7.50
CA GLU A 53 -15.24 -0.47 -6.11
C GLU A 53 -15.60 -1.80 -5.44
N PHE A 54 -15.13 -2.00 -4.21
CA PHE A 54 -15.45 -3.18 -3.40
C PHE A 54 -15.29 -2.87 -1.90
N PRO A 55 -16.03 -3.55 -1.01
CA PRO A 55 -15.90 -3.37 0.42
C PRO A 55 -14.50 -3.71 0.94
N VAL A 56 -13.98 -2.86 1.81
CA VAL A 56 -12.66 -3.01 2.43
C VAL A 56 -12.79 -2.76 3.94
N HIS A 57 -12.31 -3.72 4.74
CA HIS A 57 -12.23 -3.54 6.19
C HIS A 57 -10.98 -2.72 6.55
N LEU A 58 -11.15 -1.51 7.08
CA LEU A 58 -10.02 -0.62 7.41
C LEU A 58 -9.01 -1.24 8.37
N GLY A 59 -9.46 -2.05 9.33
CA GLY A 59 -8.57 -2.77 10.26
C GLY A 59 -7.65 -3.80 9.60
N SER A 60 -7.91 -4.18 8.35
CA SER A 60 -7.00 -5.03 7.56
C SER A 60 -5.86 -4.24 6.90
N ILE A 61 -5.96 -2.91 6.86
CA ILE A 61 -5.00 -2.00 6.22
C ILE A 61 -4.23 -1.19 7.26
N ILE A 62 -4.93 -0.76 8.32
CA ILE A 62 -4.40 0.12 9.34
C ILE A 62 -4.41 -0.62 10.67
N ASP A 63 -3.24 -0.65 11.31
CA ASP A 63 -3.11 -1.09 12.70
C ASP A 63 -3.14 0.14 13.62
N ALA A 64 -4.30 0.38 14.25
CA ALA A 64 -4.51 1.51 15.14
C ALA A 64 -3.64 1.46 16.43
N SER A 65 -2.93 0.37 16.68
CA SER A 65 -1.94 0.26 17.77
C SER A 65 -0.56 0.77 17.37
N LYS A 66 -0.27 0.87 16.06
CA LYS A 66 1.06 1.23 15.54
C LYS A 66 1.20 2.69 15.11
N GLY A 67 0.10 3.45 15.10
CA GLY A 67 0.13 4.85 14.72
C GLY A 67 0.17 5.10 13.21
N TYR A 68 0.18 6.38 12.84
CA TYR A 68 0.17 6.85 11.45
C TYR A 68 0.80 8.25 11.34
N CYS A 69 1.27 8.61 10.16
CA CYS A 69 1.67 9.98 9.84
C CYS A 69 0.65 10.62 8.90
N SER A 70 0.43 11.92 9.05
CA SER A 70 -0.53 12.70 8.27
C SER A 70 0.13 13.93 7.66
N TYR A 71 -0.25 14.23 6.43
CA TYR A 71 0.15 15.45 5.73
C TYR A 71 -0.88 15.84 4.66
N VAL A 72 -0.86 17.11 4.25
CA VAL A 72 -1.67 17.60 3.11
C VAL A 72 -0.77 17.66 1.86
N GLY A 73 -1.26 17.11 0.76
CA GLY A 73 -0.55 17.05 -0.51
C GLY A 73 -1.51 17.06 -1.70
N SER A 74 -1.09 16.40 -2.78
CA SER A 74 -1.84 16.30 -4.03
C SER A 74 -2.17 14.85 -4.37
N LEU A 75 -3.08 14.64 -5.33
CA LEU A 75 -3.17 13.35 -6.00
C LEU A 75 -1.82 13.00 -6.64
N THR A 76 -1.49 11.72 -6.66
CA THR A 76 -0.24 11.20 -7.26
C THR A 76 -0.37 10.93 -8.76
N THR A 77 -1.56 11.12 -9.31
CA THR A 77 -1.89 11.04 -10.73
C THR A 77 -2.37 12.39 -11.25
N PRO A 78 -2.17 12.72 -12.54
CA PRO A 78 -2.78 13.89 -13.16
C PRO A 78 -4.29 13.96 -12.89
N PRO A 79 -4.86 15.16 -12.65
CA PRO A 79 -4.25 16.49 -12.76
C PRO A 79 -3.48 16.96 -11.51
N CYS A 80 -3.08 16.05 -10.61
CA CYS A 80 -2.31 16.38 -9.41
C CYS A 80 -3.03 17.39 -8.49
N THR A 81 -4.36 17.28 -8.36
CA THR A 81 -5.18 18.17 -7.52
C THR A 81 -4.67 18.21 -6.09
N GLU A 82 -4.46 19.43 -5.56
CA GLU A 82 -3.99 19.67 -4.20
C GLU A 82 -5.11 19.62 -3.15
N GLY A 83 -4.73 19.67 -1.87
CA GLY A 83 -5.67 19.64 -0.74
C GLY A 83 -6.08 18.22 -0.31
N VAL A 84 -5.40 17.20 -0.83
CA VAL A 84 -5.59 15.80 -0.42
C VAL A 84 -4.93 15.60 0.92
N THR A 85 -5.64 15.07 1.90
CA THR A 85 -5.00 14.62 3.15
C THR A 85 -4.59 13.17 3.01
N PHE A 86 -3.33 12.88 3.32
CA PHE A 86 -2.80 11.54 3.39
C PHE A 86 -2.71 11.08 4.83
N MET A 87 -3.14 9.85 5.09
CA MET A 87 -2.90 9.11 6.33
C MET A 87 -2.06 7.88 5.99
N MET A 88 -0.77 7.94 6.30
CA MET A 88 0.20 6.87 6.07
C MET A 88 0.30 5.99 7.31
N ALA A 89 -0.19 4.75 7.25
CA ALA A 89 -0.03 3.80 8.34
C ALA A 89 1.46 3.51 8.60
N GLN A 90 1.88 3.49 9.86
CA GLN A 90 3.29 3.22 10.21
C GLN A 90 3.65 1.74 10.14
N LYS A 91 2.67 0.83 10.29
CA LYS A 91 2.90 -0.60 10.15
C LYS A 91 3.12 -0.96 8.68
N VAL A 92 4.29 -1.50 8.37
CA VAL A 92 4.57 -2.16 7.10
C VAL A 92 3.94 -3.56 7.14
N GLN A 93 3.24 -3.91 6.06
CA GLN A 93 2.62 -5.22 5.90
C GLN A 93 3.52 -6.16 5.10
N MET A 94 3.56 -7.42 5.48
CA MET A 94 4.23 -8.45 4.67
C MET A 94 3.37 -8.85 3.49
N MET A 95 3.98 -9.06 2.33
CA MET A 95 3.45 -9.82 1.21
C MET A 95 4.50 -10.81 0.70
N ASN A 96 4.05 -11.92 0.13
CA ASN A 96 4.99 -12.86 -0.49
C ASN A 96 5.40 -12.39 -1.91
N PRO A 97 6.53 -12.90 -2.45
CA PRO A 97 7.04 -12.49 -3.77
C PRO A 97 6.06 -12.76 -4.92
N LYS A 98 5.20 -13.77 -4.80
CA LYS A 98 4.16 -14.06 -5.80
C LYS A 98 3.11 -12.96 -5.85
N GLN A 99 2.66 -12.46 -4.71
CA GLN A 99 1.71 -11.33 -4.63
C GLN A 99 2.33 -10.04 -5.17
N ALA A 100 3.61 -9.78 -4.89
CA ALA A 100 4.31 -8.62 -5.42
C ALA A 100 4.37 -8.65 -6.97
N ARG A 101 4.75 -9.80 -7.56
CA ARG A 101 4.74 -9.98 -9.02
C ARG A 101 3.35 -9.85 -9.63
N GLU A 102 2.32 -10.41 -8.98
CA GLU A 102 0.94 -10.31 -9.44
C GLU A 102 0.45 -8.86 -9.41
N TYR A 103 0.75 -8.11 -8.35
CA TYR A 103 0.45 -6.68 -8.26
C TYR A 103 1.08 -5.90 -9.42
N LEU A 104 2.39 -6.07 -9.66
CA LEU A 104 3.09 -5.36 -10.74
C LEU A 104 2.45 -5.63 -12.11
N ARG A 105 2.12 -6.89 -12.39
CA ARG A 105 1.42 -7.29 -13.62
C ARG A 105 0.03 -6.65 -13.74
N THR A 106 -0.74 -6.64 -12.65
CA THR A 106 -2.10 -6.08 -12.63
C THR A 106 -2.11 -4.56 -12.70
N ALA A 107 -1.14 -3.90 -12.08
CA ALA A 107 -1.04 -2.45 -12.01
C ALA A 107 -0.59 -1.80 -13.33
N GLY A 108 -0.25 -2.60 -14.35
CA GLY A 108 0.30 -2.09 -15.62
C GLY A 108 1.65 -1.41 -15.44
N ALA A 109 2.40 -1.78 -14.39
CA ALA A 109 3.72 -1.24 -14.13
C ALA A 109 4.67 -1.60 -15.29
N CYS A 110 5.33 -0.59 -15.85
CA CYS A 110 6.48 -0.78 -16.74
C CYS A 110 7.69 -1.25 -15.91
N VAL A 111 8.85 -1.41 -16.56
CA VAL A 111 10.13 -1.73 -15.88
C VAL A 111 10.40 -0.79 -14.70
N ASP A 112 9.95 0.48 -14.79
CA ASP A 112 10.14 1.52 -13.78
C ASP A 112 8.99 1.61 -12.73
N GLY A 113 7.99 0.73 -12.81
CA GLY A 113 6.83 0.77 -11.92
C GLY A 113 5.71 1.70 -12.40
N ASN A 114 4.79 2.02 -11.48
CA ASN A 114 3.68 2.97 -11.66
C ASN A 114 3.71 4.11 -10.61
N ALA A 115 4.85 4.29 -9.93
CA ALA A 115 5.01 5.25 -8.85
C ALA A 115 5.49 6.61 -9.37
N ARG A 116 4.88 7.68 -8.87
CA ARG A 116 5.37 9.06 -9.09
C ARG A 116 6.65 9.29 -8.27
N PRO A 117 7.68 9.98 -8.79
CA PRO A 117 8.87 10.35 -8.01
C PRO A 117 8.54 11.20 -6.78
N ILE A 118 9.40 11.11 -5.76
CA ILE A 118 9.31 11.92 -4.54
C ILE A 118 9.30 13.42 -4.93
N GLN A 119 8.46 14.19 -4.26
CA GLN A 119 8.33 15.64 -4.46
C GLN A 119 8.86 16.38 -3.24
N GLU A 120 9.39 17.58 -3.45
CA GLU A 120 9.94 18.42 -2.39
C GLU A 120 8.90 18.74 -1.31
N LEU A 121 9.34 18.79 -0.05
CA LEU A 121 8.41 19.01 1.06
C LEU A 121 7.83 20.43 1.08
N ASN A 122 8.55 21.44 0.56
CA ASN A 122 8.11 22.84 0.46
C ASN A 122 7.53 23.42 1.77
N GLY A 123 8.17 23.08 2.90
CA GLY A 123 7.74 23.54 4.23
C GLY A 123 6.45 22.92 4.75
N ARG A 124 5.85 21.95 4.04
CA ARG A 124 4.67 21.22 4.52
C ARG A 124 5.01 20.47 5.80
N GLN A 125 4.14 20.58 6.80
CA GLN A 125 4.27 19.84 8.04
C GLN A 125 3.80 18.40 7.87
N VAL A 126 4.60 17.45 8.36
CA VAL A 126 4.20 16.06 8.53
C VAL A 126 4.02 15.82 10.02
N THR A 127 2.84 15.34 10.42
CA THR A 127 2.51 15.08 11.82
C THR A 127 2.34 13.59 12.02
N CYS A 128 3.14 12.99 12.90
CA CYS A 128 3.04 11.57 13.24
C CYS A 128 2.36 11.37 14.59
N TYR A 129 1.35 10.50 14.60
CA TYR A 129 0.59 10.08 15.76
C TYR A 129 1.07 8.69 16.14
N ILE A 130 2.03 8.64 17.05
CA ILE A 130 2.67 7.41 17.53
C ILE A 130 1.98 6.99 18.83
N LYS A 131 1.88 5.68 19.06
CA LYS A 131 1.42 5.10 20.33
C LYS A 131 2.57 4.45 21.08
#